data_AF-A0A1G7A2J1-F1
#
_entry.id   AF-A0A1G7A2J1-F1
#
_cell.length_a   1.000
_cell.length_b   1.000
_cell.length_c   1.000
_cell.angle_alpha   90.00
_cell.angle_beta   90.00
_cell.angle_gamma   90.00
#
_symmetry.space_group_name_H-M   'P 1'
#
loop_
_entity.id
_entity.type
_entity.pdbx_description
1 polymer ?
#
loop_
_entity_poly.entity_id
_entity_poly.type
_entity_poly.pdbx_seq_one_letter_code
_entity_poly.pdbx_strand_id
1 'polypeptide(L)'
;MAHERDAAYGKDELTGLLRRLIDDEGFVETDFVLAGSARLLFQDILLRVSDLDVVARGTTLERAFELAGGPGHDGVTTGENTGDDIAQLFGGRINVSGKWVHSRDRTDALIDSAETVGGFPCFRWRDIRSYKQDLDREKDRSDLARLEQVFGSPLVLATRLSSPARATAGAR
;
A
#
# COMPACT_ATOMS: atom_id res chain seq x y z
N MET A 1 7.48 24.04 -3.23
CA MET A 1 6.04 24.27 -2.96
C MET A 1 5.55 23.07 -2.18
N ALA A 2 5.43 23.19 -0.86
CA ALA A 2 4.92 22.11 -0.01
C ALA A 2 3.40 22.10 -0.14
N HIS A 3 2.86 21.18 -0.92
CA HIS A 3 1.41 20.97 -0.99
C HIS A 3 0.91 20.46 0.37
N GLU A 4 -0.23 21.01 0.81
CA GLU A 4 -0.93 20.76 2.06
C GLU A 4 -0.95 19.28 2.45
N ARG A 5 -0.13 18.88 3.43
CA ARG A 5 -0.13 17.53 4.03
C ARG A 5 -1.17 17.39 5.16
N ASP A 6 -2.26 18.17 5.13
CA ASP A 6 -3.30 18.20 6.18
C ASP A 6 -4.56 17.41 5.80
N ALA A 7 -4.71 17.00 4.53
CA ALA A 7 -5.84 16.17 4.12
C ALA A 7 -5.63 14.73 4.62
N ALA A 8 -6.57 14.23 5.43
CA ALA A 8 -6.54 12.87 5.96
C ALA A 8 -7.82 12.13 5.55
N TYR A 9 -7.66 11.06 4.78
CA TYR A 9 -8.73 10.30 4.15
C TYR A 9 -9.05 9.02 4.94
N GLY A 10 -10.34 8.68 5.01
CA GLY A 10 -10.82 7.49 5.71
C GLY A 10 -10.85 6.24 4.83
N LYS A 11 -11.01 5.08 5.48
CA LYS A 11 -11.10 3.77 4.83
C LYS A 11 -12.17 3.70 3.75
N ASP A 12 -13.38 4.20 4.01
CA ASP A 12 -14.51 4.08 3.07
C ASP A 12 -14.28 4.89 1.79
N GLU A 13 -13.77 6.12 1.91
CA GLU A 13 -13.45 6.97 0.76
C GLU A 13 -12.39 6.31 -0.13
N LEU A 14 -11.29 5.85 0.48
CA LEU A 14 -10.19 5.23 -0.24
C LEU A 14 -10.57 3.86 -0.82
N THR A 15 -11.45 3.11 -0.16
CA THR A 15 -12.05 1.86 -0.69
C THR A 15 -12.83 2.15 -1.98
N GLY A 16 -13.64 3.20 -1.99
CA GLY A 16 -14.42 3.59 -3.17
C GLY A 16 -13.54 3.95 -4.36
N LEU A 17 -12.43 4.68 -4.13
CA LEU A 17 -11.48 5.03 -5.18
C LEU A 17 -10.73 3.80 -5.73
N LEU A 18 -10.29 2.89 -4.86
CA LEU A 18 -9.65 1.63 -5.30
C LEU A 18 -10.61 0.76 -6.11
N ARG A 19 -11.87 0.64 -5.67
CA ARG A 19 -12.91 -0.10 -6.42
C ARG A 19 -13.09 0.49 -7.81
N ARG A 20 -13.21 1.81 -7.92
CA ARG A 20 -13.27 2.48 -9.22
C ARG A 20 -12.06 2.16 -10.11
N LEU A 21 -10.85 2.14 -9.56
CA LEU A 21 -9.66 1.79 -10.34
C LEU A 21 -9.73 0.36 -10.90
N ILE A 22 -10.19 -0.59 -10.09
CA ILE A 22 -10.31 -2.01 -10.46
C ILE A 22 -11.46 -2.24 -11.44
N ASP A 23 -12.65 -1.74 -11.10
CA ASP A 23 -13.89 -2.05 -11.79
C ASP A 23 -14.04 -1.26 -13.10
N ASP A 24 -13.57 0.00 -13.12
CA ASP A 24 -13.82 0.93 -14.24
C ASP A 24 -12.56 1.28 -15.05
N GLU A 25 -11.38 1.31 -14.40
CA GLU A 25 -10.17 1.84 -15.03
C GLU A 25 -9.15 0.77 -15.43
N GLY A 26 -9.45 -0.51 -15.21
CA GLY A 26 -8.64 -1.63 -15.70
C GLY A 26 -7.45 -2.00 -14.83
N PHE A 27 -7.46 -1.64 -13.53
CA PHE A 27 -6.46 -2.17 -12.59
C PHE A 27 -6.67 -3.66 -12.38
N VAL A 28 -5.60 -4.44 -12.53
CA VAL A 28 -5.61 -5.89 -12.34
C VAL A 28 -5.09 -6.21 -10.95
N GLU A 29 -5.89 -6.90 -10.13
CA GLU A 29 -5.56 -7.19 -8.71
C GLU A 29 -4.26 -7.96 -8.50
N THR A 30 -3.77 -8.70 -9.50
CA THR A 30 -2.50 -9.43 -9.45
C THR A 30 -1.27 -8.60 -9.85
N ASP A 31 -1.49 -7.36 -10.27
CA ASP A 31 -0.45 -6.46 -10.79
C ASP A 31 -0.18 -5.28 -9.87
N PHE A 32 -0.81 -5.24 -8.69
CA PHE A 32 -0.50 -4.23 -7.70
C PHE A 32 -0.59 -4.76 -6.29
N VAL A 33 0.01 -3.99 -5.38
CA VAL A 33 -0.11 -4.19 -3.95
C VAL A 33 -0.15 -2.83 -3.26
N LEU A 34 -1.00 -2.74 -2.25
CA LEU A 34 -1.08 -1.57 -1.37
C LEU A 34 0.11 -1.60 -0.40
N ALA A 35 0.85 -0.50 -0.39
CA ALA A 35 2.03 -0.29 0.42
C ALA A 35 1.77 0.81 1.47
N GLY A 36 2.84 1.34 2.07
CA GLY A 36 2.70 2.45 2.99
C GLY A 36 1.88 2.09 4.23
N SER A 37 1.01 3.01 4.64
CA SER A 37 0.11 2.84 5.79
C SER A 37 -1.24 2.21 5.43
N ALA A 38 -1.43 1.74 4.19
CA ALA A 38 -2.70 1.18 3.70
C ALA A 38 -3.20 0.03 4.56
N ARG A 39 -2.34 -0.95 4.87
CA ARG A 39 -2.74 -2.10 5.72
C ARG A 39 -3.23 -1.67 7.10
N LEU A 40 -2.58 -0.66 7.69
CA LEU A 40 -2.97 -0.15 9.01
C LEU A 40 -4.35 0.49 8.95
N LEU A 41 -4.68 1.20 7.85
CA LEU A 41 -6.01 1.73 7.60
C LEU A 41 -7.05 0.60 7.45
N PHE A 42 -6.80 -0.39 6.60
CA PHE A 42 -7.77 -1.45 6.32
C PHE A 42 -8.02 -2.40 7.51
N GLN A 43 -7.10 -2.47 8.47
CA GLN A 43 -7.26 -3.19 9.73
C GLN A 43 -7.71 -2.31 10.89
N ASP A 44 -8.13 -1.08 10.62
CA ASP A 44 -8.68 -0.13 11.60
C ASP A 44 -7.69 0.23 12.74
N ILE A 45 -6.39 0.06 12.48
CA ILE A 45 -5.28 0.48 13.37
C ILE A 45 -5.05 1.99 13.24
N LEU A 46 -5.20 2.50 12.01
CA LEU A 46 -5.30 3.92 11.72
C LEU A 46 -6.70 4.23 11.21
N LEU A 47 -7.27 5.34 11.66
CA LEU A 47 -8.58 5.79 11.21
C LEU A 47 -8.51 6.60 9.90
N ARG A 48 -7.38 7.26 9.66
CA ARG A 48 -7.13 8.11 8.49
C ARG A 48 -5.66 8.08 8.06
N VAL A 49 -5.41 8.31 6.78
CA VAL A 49 -4.08 8.44 6.17
C VAL A 49 -4.03 9.61 5.18
N SER A 50 -2.85 10.13 4.89
CA SER A 50 -2.69 11.24 3.92
C SER A 50 -2.97 10.82 2.48
N ASP A 51 -2.70 9.57 2.16
CA ASP A 51 -2.80 8.99 0.82
C ASP A 51 -2.68 7.47 0.91
N LEU A 52 -2.99 6.78 -0.19
CA LEU A 52 -2.64 5.38 -0.39
C LEU A 52 -1.46 5.25 -1.34
N ASP A 53 -0.43 4.56 -0.87
CA ASP A 53 0.68 4.12 -1.70
C ASP A 53 0.33 2.79 -2.40
N VAL A 54 0.52 2.74 -3.72
CA VAL A 54 0.32 1.56 -4.56
C VAL A 54 1.62 1.27 -5.30
N VAL A 55 2.10 0.04 -5.16
CA VAL A 55 3.20 -0.45 -5.98
C VAL A 55 2.59 -1.34 -7.05
N ALA A 56 2.83 -1.00 -8.32
CA ALA A 56 2.23 -1.69 -9.45
C ALA A 56 3.28 -2.14 -10.48
N ARG A 57 2.88 -3.07 -11.34
CA ARG A 57 3.64 -3.54 -12.49
C ARG A 57 2.74 -3.68 -13.72
N GLY A 58 3.36 -3.98 -14.86
CA GLY A 58 2.65 -4.35 -16.09
C GLY A 58 1.60 -3.33 -16.51
N THR A 59 0.46 -3.84 -16.97
CA THR A 59 -0.63 -3.02 -17.51
C THR A 59 -1.25 -2.10 -16.47
N THR A 60 -1.27 -2.50 -15.19
CA THR A 60 -1.78 -1.64 -14.11
C THR A 60 -0.90 -0.41 -13.93
N LEU A 61 0.42 -0.57 -13.99
CA LEU A 61 1.35 0.55 -13.88
C LEU A 61 1.25 1.49 -15.07
N GLU A 62 1.25 0.94 -16.30
CA GLU A 62 1.08 1.72 -17.53
C GLU A 62 -0.21 2.54 -17.48
N ARG A 63 -1.31 1.89 -17.10
CA ARG A 63 -2.62 2.51 -16.97
C ARG A 63 -2.64 3.63 -15.92
N ALA A 64 -1.96 3.46 -14.79
CA ALA A 64 -1.85 4.51 -13.79
C ALA A 64 -1.20 5.78 -14.35
N PHE A 65 -0.13 5.63 -15.15
CA PHE A 65 0.54 6.77 -15.77
C PHE A 65 -0.29 7.43 -16.86
N GLU A 66 -1.07 6.66 -17.63
CA GLU A 66 -2.03 7.24 -18.58
C GLU A 66 -3.09 8.09 -17.87
N LEU A 67 -3.67 7.56 -16.78
CA LEU A 67 -4.68 8.25 -15.99
C LEU A 67 -4.15 9.52 -15.35
N ALA A 68 -2.90 9.50 -14.87
CA ALA A 68 -2.28 10.65 -14.23
C ALA A 68 -2.28 11.90 -15.12
N GLY A 69 -2.19 11.74 -16.45
CA GLY A 69 -2.28 12.86 -17.41
C GLY A 69 -3.71 13.35 -17.69
N GLY A 70 -4.73 12.68 -17.15
CA GLY A 70 -6.14 12.97 -17.38
C GLY A 70 -6.75 13.99 -16.39
N PRO A 71 -7.97 14.47 -16.66
CA PRO A 71 -8.67 15.40 -15.78
C PRO A 71 -9.01 14.76 -14.43
N GLY A 72 -8.81 15.50 -13.33
CA GLY A 72 -9.09 15.02 -11.97
C GLY A 72 -7.92 14.27 -11.31
N HIS A 73 -6.77 14.24 -11.96
CA HIS A 73 -5.51 13.68 -11.44
C HIS A 73 -4.44 14.79 -11.33
N ASP A 74 -3.39 14.54 -10.55
CA ASP A 74 -2.35 15.54 -10.23
C ASP A 74 -1.08 15.40 -11.08
N GLY A 75 -1.14 14.55 -12.12
CA GLY A 75 0.01 14.31 -12.98
C GLY A 75 1.03 13.36 -12.38
N VAL A 76 2.27 13.54 -12.81
CA VAL A 76 3.41 12.70 -12.43
C VAL A 76 4.38 13.52 -11.60
N THR A 77 4.83 12.96 -10.49
CA THR A 77 5.88 13.53 -9.64
C THR A 77 7.04 12.54 -9.48
N THR A 78 8.14 12.96 -8.88
CA THR A 78 9.27 12.09 -8.57
C THR A 78 9.29 11.76 -7.08
N GLY A 79 9.34 10.46 -6.76
CA GLY A 79 9.37 9.98 -5.39
C GLY A 79 10.66 10.36 -4.67
N GLU A 80 10.52 11.03 -3.52
CA GLU A 80 11.67 11.54 -2.73
C GLU A 80 12.64 10.44 -2.30
N ASN A 81 12.14 9.22 -2.03
CA ASN A 81 12.94 8.12 -1.48
C ASN A 81 13.39 7.09 -2.54
N THR A 82 12.74 7.06 -3.71
CA THR A 82 13.03 6.10 -4.79
C THR A 82 13.71 6.75 -5.98
N GLY A 83 13.52 8.06 -6.18
CA GLY A 83 13.89 8.77 -7.40
C GLY A 83 13.08 8.35 -8.63
N ASP A 84 12.04 7.54 -8.43
CA ASP A 84 11.18 7.04 -9.51
C ASP A 84 9.94 7.92 -9.70
N ASP A 85 9.40 7.86 -10.91
CA ASP A 85 8.13 8.51 -11.22
C ASP A 85 6.98 7.89 -10.43
N ILE A 86 6.08 8.75 -9.97
CA ILE A 86 4.87 8.43 -9.23
C ILE A 86 3.69 9.07 -9.96
N ALA A 87 2.74 8.25 -10.39
CA ALA A 87 1.45 8.69 -10.88
C ALA A 87 0.56 9.11 -9.71
N GLN A 88 0.15 10.38 -9.66
CA GLN A 88 -0.70 10.93 -8.60
C GLN A 88 -2.16 10.98 -9.06
N LEU A 89 -2.97 10.08 -8.53
CA LEU A 89 -4.37 9.92 -8.93
C LEU A 89 -5.32 10.56 -7.93
N PHE A 90 -6.44 11.08 -8.44
CA PHE A 90 -7.52 11.64 -7.64
C PHE A 90 -7.06 12.75 -6.68
N GLY A 91 -6.33 13.75 -7.14
CA GLY A 91 -5.82 14.81 -6.26
C GLY A 91 -4.74 14.32 -5.27
N GLY A 92 -3.89 13.37 -5.69
CA GLY A 92 -2.82 12.82 -4.86
C GLY A 92 -3.28 11.86 -3.76
N ARG A 93 -4.57 11.47 -3.74
CA ARG A 93 -5.13 10.51 -2.78
C ARG A 93 -4.55 9.09 -2.97
N ILE A 94 -4.19 8.75 -4.19
CA ILE A 94 -3.57 7.47 -4.53
C ILE A 94 -2.29 7.75 -5.32
N ASN A 95 -1.16 7.30 -4.80
CA ASN A 95 0.15 7.42 -5.42
C ASN A 95 0.57 6.06 -5.96
N VAL A 96 0.77 5.93 -7.27
CA VAL A 96 1.16 4.67 -7.90
C VAL A 96 2.59 4.76 -8.40
N SER A 97 3.43 3.79 -8.03
CA SER A 97 4.82 3.71 -8.49
C SER A 97 5.18 2.30 -8.97
N GLY A 98 6.14 2.23 -9.87
CA GLY A 98 6.69 0.95 -10.35
C GLY A 98 7.68 0.30 -9.37
N LYS A 99 8.11 1.04 -8.36
CA LYS A 99 9.07 0.56 -7.36
C LYS A 99 8.76 1.09 -5.98
N TRP A 100 9.16 0.31 -4.99
CA TRP A 100 9.14 0.69 -3.59
C TRP A 100 10.55 0.95 -3.07
N VAL A 101 10.63 1.66 -1.95
CA VAL A 101 11.88 1.92 -1.25
C VAL A 101 12.63 0.61 -0.99
N HIS A 102 13.93 0.62 -1.31
CA HIS A 102 14.84 -0.52 -1.14
C HIS A 102 14.43 -1.82 -1.89
N SER A 103 13.57 -1.72 -2.91
CA SER A 103 12.99 -2.87 -3.60
C SER A 103 13.17 -2.88 -5.11
N ARG A 104 14.21 -2.22 -5.66
CA ARG A 104 14.38 -2.13 -7.13
C ARG A 104 14.29 -3.50 -7.82
N ASP A 105 14.82 -4.54 -7.17
CA ASP A 105 14.82 -5.94 -7.65
C ASP A 105 13.74 -6.83 -6.98
N ARG A 106 12.84 -6.23 -6.19
CA ARG A 106 11.86 -6.95 -5.35
C ARG A 106 10.41 -6.53 -5.58
N THR A 107 10.11 -5.59 -6.49
CA THR A 107 8.71 -5.18 -6.78
C THR A 107 7.81 -6.37 -7.08
N ASP A 108 8.22 -7.24 -8.01
CA ASP A 108 7.42 -8.42 -8.37
C ASP A 108 7.21 -9.33 -7.17
N ALA A 109 8.26 -9.58 -6.40
CA ALA A 109 8.16 -10.39 -5.19
C ALA A 109 7.24 -9.76 -4.13
N LEU A 110 7.19 -8.43 -4.01
CA LEU A 110 6.28 -7.74 -3.10
C LEU A 110 4.81 -7.90 -3.54
N ILE A 111 4.56 -7.79 -4.84
CA ILE A 111 3.22 -8.00 -5.43
C ILE A 111 2.79 -9.46 -5.28
N ASP A 112 3.62 -10.41 -5.72
CA ASP A 112 3.34 -11.85 -5.67
C ASP A 112 3.15 -12.38 -4.23
N SER A 113 3.79 -11.70 -3.28
CA SER A 113 3.74 -12.08 -1.87
C SER A 113 2.62 -11.38 -1.09
N ALA A 114 1.83 -10.52 -1.72
CA ALA A 114 0.78 -9.75 -1.04
C ALA A 114 -0.20 -10.62 -0.23
N GLU A 115 -0.71 -10.04 0.86
CA GLU A 115 -1.78 -10.63 1.67
C GLU A 115 -3.08 -9.85 1.47
N THR A 116 -4.19 -10.55 1.29
CA THR A 116 -5.50 -9.90 1.18
C THR A 116 -5.95 -9.34 2.53
N VAL A 117 -6.17 -8.04 2.59
CA VAL A 117 -6.66 -7.32 3.78
C VAL A 117 -7.75 -6.35 3.34
N GLY A 118 -8.92 -6.42 3.97
CA GLY A 118 -10.06 -5.56 3.58
C GLY A 118 -10.54 -5.77 2.15
N GLY A 119 -10.22 -6.93 1.54
CA GLY A 119 -10.52 -7.23 0.14
C GLY A 119 -9.46 -6.76 -0.87
N PHE A 120 -8.34 -6.18 -0.43
CA PHE A 120 -7.29 -5.67 -1.33
C PHE A 120 -5.92 -6.33 -1.06
N PRO A 121 -5.06 -6.47 -2.09
CA PRO A 121 -3.70 -6.97 -1.91
C PRO A 121 -2.87 -5.94 -1.13
N CYS A 122 -2.38 -6.29 0.05
CA CYS A 122 -1.56 -5.42 0.89
C CYS A 122 -0.19 -6.06 1.17
N PHE A 123 0.83 -5.24 1.44
CA PHE A 123 2.12 -5.72 1.94
C PHE A 123 1.95 -6.61 3.18
N ARG A 124 2.80 -7.64 3.32
CA ARG A 124 2.86 -8.44 4.55
C ARG A 124 3.36 -7.60 5.71
N TRP A 125 2.98 -7.99 6.92
CA TRP A 125 3.44 -7.32 8.13
C TRP A 125 4.96 -7.21 8.25
N ARG A 126 5.69 -8.25 7.83
CA ARG A 126 7.17 -8.23 7.84
C ARG A 126 7.73 -7.13 6.95
N ASP A 127 7.13 -6.93 5.78
CA ASP A 127 7.60 -6.00 4.76
C ASP A 127 7.28 -4.56 5.19
N ILE A 128 6.09 -4.35 5.78
CA ILE A 128 5.70 -3.08 6.42
C ILE A 128 6.66 -2.71 7.54
N ARG A 129 6.93 -3.65 8.45
CA ARG A 129 7.84 -3.40 9.57
C ARG A 129 9.24 -3.06 9.08
N SER A 130 9.78 -3.86 8.15
CA SER A 130 11.11 -3.64 7.58
C SER A 130 11.24 -2.25 6.98
N TYR A 131 10.36 -1.86 6.05
CA TYR A 131 10.54 -0.58 5.37
C TYR A 131 10.33 0.62 6.33
N LYS A 132 9.40 0.51 7.30
CA LYS A 132 9.19 1.57 8.29
C LYS A 132 10.38 1.75 9.23
N GLN A 133 11.05 0.65 9.60
CA GLN A 133 12.29 0.68 10.37
C GLN A 133 13.43 1.28 9.55
N ASP A 134 13.52 0.96 8.26
CA ASP A 134 14.55 1.48 7.37
C ASP A 134 14.41 2.98 7.11
N LEU A 135 13.16 3.48 6.93
CA LEU A 135 12.91 4.90 6.69
C LEU A 135 12.97 5.77 7.95
N ASP A 136 12.64 5.21 9.12
CA ASP A 136 12.71 5.85 10.46
C ASP A 136 12.19 7.31 10.53
N ARG A 137 11.12 7.61 9.79
CA ARG A 137 10.45 8.92 9.86
C ARG A 137 9.59 9.00 11.12
N GLU A 138 9.28 10.21 11.56
CA GLU A 138 8.41 10.42 12.73
C GLU A 138 7.06 9.69 12.64
N LYS A 139 6.42 9.73 11.46
CA LYS A 139 5.18 8.97 11.21
C LYS A 139 5.39 7.45 11.27
N ASP A 140 6.53 6.96 10.79
CA ASP A 140 6.84 5.53 10.78
C ASP A 140 7.10 5.00 12.20
N ARG A 141 7.82 5.76 13.04
CA ARG A 141 7.96 5.46 14.48
C ARG A 141 6.60 5.40 15.18
N SER A 142 5.73 6.37 14.89
CA SER A 142 4.38 6.41 15.47
C SER A 142 3.51 5.23 15.03
N ASP A 143 3.62 4.81 13.77
CA ASP A 143 2.93 3.64 13.24
C ASP A 143 3.47 2.34 13.87
N LEU A 144 4.79 2.19 13.96
CA LEU A 144 5.43 1.03 14.59
C LEU A 144 5.02 0.88 16.07
N ALA A 145 4.98 1.99 16.82
CA ALA A 145 4.53 1.97 18.21
C ALA A 145 3.06 1.48 18.35
N ARG A 146 2.17 1.87 17.42
CA ARG A 146 0.79 1.36 17.39
C ARG A 146 0.74 -0.13 17.08
N LEU A 147 1.58 -0.60 16.15
CA LEU A 147 1.66 -2.03 15.84
C LEU A 147 2.10 -2.86 17.05
N GLU A 148 3.07 -2.37 17.82
CA GLU A 148 3.52 -3.03 19.05
C GLU A 148 2.42 -3.11 20.11
N GLN A 149 1.55 -2.08 20.20
CA GLN A 149 0.39 -2.10 21.10
C GLN A 149 -0.67 -3.13 20.67
N VAL A 150 -0.94 -3.25 19.36
CA VAL A 150 -1.98 -4.15 18.83
C VAL A 150 -1.56 -5.62 18.89
N PHE A 151 -0.29 -5.92 18.63
CA PHE A 151 0.19 -7.30 18.49
C PHE A 151 1.01 -7.81 19.68
N GLY A 152 1.33 -6.96 20.65
CA GLY A 152 2.21 -7.29 21.76
C GLY A 152 3.69 -7.38 21.35
N SER A 153 4.57 -7.53 22.35
CA SER A 153 6.03 -7.50 22.20
C SER A 153 6.57 -8.45 21.10
N PRO A 154 7.76 -8.16 20.51
CA PRO A 154 8.27 -8.75 19.26
C PRO A 154 8.28 -10.29 19.16
N LEU A 155 8.28 -11.00 20.30
CA LEU A 155 8.31 -12.46 20.40
C LEU A 155 6.97 -13.15 20.06
N VAL A 156 5.83 -12.45 20.12
CA VAL A 156 4.51 -13.05 19.80
C VAL A 156 4.18 -12.96 18.31
N LEU A 157 4.79 -11.99 17.61
CA LEU A 157 4.54 -11.70 16.19
C LEU A 157 5.08 -12.80 15.26
N ALA A 158 6.27 -13.34 15.54
CA ALA A 158 6.91 -14.37 14.72
C ALA A 158 6.08 -15.67 14.66
N THR A 159 5.35 -16.00 15.73
CA THR A 159 4.57 -17.23 15.85
C THR A 159 3.20 -17.14 15.14
N ARG A 160 2.63 -15.94 14.97
CA ARG A 160 1.35 -15.74 14.26
C ARG A 160 1.49 -15.42 12.77
N LEU A 161 2.64 -14.88 12.34
CA LEU A 161 2.89 -14.50 10.94
C LEU A 161 3.51 -15.62 10.07
N SER A 162 3.80 -16.79 10.64
CA SER A 162 4.46 -17.90 9.95
C SER A 162 3.54 -19.08 9.60
N SER A 163 2.22 -18.95 9.79
CA SER A 163 1.30 -20.08 9.55
C SER A 163 0.87 -20.10 8.08
N PRO A 164 1.25 -21.12 7.28
CA PRO A 164 0.63 -21.31 5.97
C PRO A 164 -0.84 -21.67 6.17
N ALA A 165 -1.72 -21.06 5.37
CA ALA A 165 -3.14 -21.36 5.35
C ALA A 165 -3.36 -22.88 5.37
N ARG A 166 -4.04 -23.37 6.41
CA ARG A 166 -4.48 -24.77 6.49
C ARG A 166 -5.48 -24.97 5.37
N ALA A 167 -5.07 -25.64 4.29
CA ALA A 167 -5.98 -26.22 3.33
C ALA A 167 -6.89 -27.19 4.07
N THR A 168 -8.14 -26.79 4.32
CA THR A 168 -9.19 -27.74 4.70
C THR A 168 -9.56 -28.52 3.46
N ALA A 169 -8.90 -29.67 3.33
CA ALA A 169 -9.32 -30.76 2.47
C ALA A 169 -10.80 -31.08 2.76
N GLY A 170 -11.58 -31.09 1.69
CA GLY A 170 -12.94 -31.61 1.72
C GLY A 170 -12.96 -33.06 2.20
N ALA A 171 -13.87 -33.34 3.12
CA ALA A 171 -14.24 -34.68 3.49
C ALA A 171 -15.76 -34.82 3.34
N ARG A 172 -16.11 -35.43 2.19
CA ARG A 172 -17.29 -36.25 1.88
C ARG A 172 -18.68 -35.60 1.87
#